data_AF-A0A1L9S3Q1-F1
#
_entry.id   AF-A0A1L9S3Q1-F1
#
_cell.length_a   1.000
_cell.length_b   1.000
_cell.length_c   1.000
_cell.angle_alpha   90.00
_cell.angle_beta   90.00
_cell.angle_gamma   90.00
#
_symmetry.space_group_name_H-M   'P 1'
#
loop_
_entity.id
_entity.type
_entity.pdbx_description
1 polymer ?
#
loop_
_entity_poly.entity_id
_entity_poly.type
_entity_poly.pdbx_seq_one_letter_code
_entity_poly.pdbx_strand_id
1 'polypeptide(L)'
;MVGPLEQPVPIISYAGWFEGQTWGEFVGDILSIMLGQLAKNIKMGIQDQEVFVMGFHGIYLYIARGFFTADVISRVHLKGLPENEDFDLKFTHGYNLSLKDDWAAAMHAFSRLFRYLLNGRAEVGALQVNLHRNADYTGKGV
;
A
#
# COMPACT_ATOMS: atom_id res chain seq x y z
N MET A 1 22.73 -11.11 21.62
CA MET A 1 21.89 -11.86 20.66
C MET A 1 21.03 -10.81 19.97
N VAL A 2 21.43 -10.37 18.77
CA VAL A 2 20.70 -9.35 18.01
C VAL A 2 19.70 -10.11 17.14
N GLY A 3 18.40 -9.84 17.30
CA GLY A 3 17.35 -10.47 16.51
C GLY A 3 17.52 -10.19 15.01
N PRO A 4 16.83 -10.93 14.12
CA PRO A 4 16.97 -10.71 12.68
C PRO A 4 16.63 -9.25 12.37
N LEU A 5 17.46 -8.57 11.57
CA LEU A 5 17.10 -7.29 10.98
C LEU A 5 15.88 -7.50 10.07
N GLU A 6 14.68 -7.34 10.62
CA GLU A 6 13.51 -7.07 9.79
C GLU A 6 13.74 -5.70 9.17
N GLN A 7 14.11 -5.66 7.89
CA GLN A 7 14.17 -4.39 7.17
C GLN A 7 12.76 -3.80 7.17
N PRO A 8 12.54 -2.61 7.75
CA PRO A 8 11.22 -2.01 7.75
C PRO A 8 10.82 -1.77 6.29
N VAL A 9 9.70 -2.39 5.89
CA VAL A 9 9.10 -2.15 4.58
C VAL A 9 8.05 -1.05 4.77
N PRO A 10 8.08 0.03 3.99
CA PRO A 10 7.03 1.04 4.06
C PRO A 10 5.71 0.40 3.61
N ILE A 11 4.81 0.19 4.58
CA ILE A 11 3.47 -0.38 4.34
C ILE A 11 2.52 0.69 3.83
N ILE A 12 2.69 1.93 4.30
CA ILE A 12 1.94 3.09 3.84
C ILE A 12 2.94 4.15 3.40
N SER A 13 2.80 4.61 2.17
CA SER A 13 3.60 5.71 1.62
C SER A 13 2.74 6.96 1.48
N TYR A 14 3.40 8.10 1.28
CA TYR A 14 2.76 9.40 1.17
C TYR A 14 3.05 10.05 -0.18
N ALA A 15 2.03 10.66 -0.78
CA ALA A 15 2.12 11.49 -1.99
C ALA A 15 1.50 12.86 -1.74
N GLY A 16 2.17 13.94 -2.12
CA GLY A 16 1.66 15.31 -2.00
C GLY A 16 1.49 15.93 -3.37
N TRP A 17 0.42 16.70 -3.55
CA TRP A 17 0.22 17.50 -4.75
C TRP A 17 1.12 18.73 -4.75
N PHE A 18 1.74 19.00 -5.89
CA PHE A 18 2.55 20.20 -6.11
C PHE A 18 1.81 21.24 -6.95
N GLU A 19 2.09 22.52 -6.69
CA GLU A 19 1.51 23.60 -7.50
C GLU A 19 1.91 23.45 -8.98
N GLY A 20 0.93 23.54 -9.88
CA GLY A 20 1.12 23.35 -11.32
C GLY A 20 1.09 21.90 -11.80
N GLN A 21 1.02 20.92 -10.90
CA GLN A 21 0.84 19.52 -11.27
C GLN A 21 -0.56 19.29 -11.89
N THR A 22 -0.67 18.32 -12.78
CA THR A 22 -1.94 17.84 -13.32
C THR A 22 -2.43 16.61 -12.56
N TRP A 23 -3.74 16.33 -12.65
CA TRP A 23 -4.30 15.11 -12.04
C TRP A 23 -3.61 13.83 -12.55
N GLY A 24 -3.26 13.77 -13.84
CA GLY A 24 -2.57 12.63 -14.43
C GLY A 24 -1.16 12.43 -13.87
N GLU A 25 -0.39 13.51 -13.72
CA GLU A 25 0.96 13.45 -13.11
C GLU A 25 0.88 12.97 -11.67
N PHE A 26 -0.10 13.47 -10.91
CA PHE A 26 -0.29 13.09 -9.53
C PHE A 26 -0.70 11.63 -9.33
N VAL A 27 -1.65 11.15 -10.14
CA VAL A 27 -2.01 9.73 -10.16
C VAL A 27 -0.81 8.90 -10.62
N GLY A 28 0.00 9.40 -11.55
CA GLY A 28 1.27 8.80 -11.97
C GLY A 28 2.26 8.66 -10.83
N ASP A 29 2.41 9.67 -9.97
CA ASP A 29 3.27 9.60 -8.78
C ASP A 29 2.77 8.55 -7.79
N ILE A 30 1.46 8.52 -7.53
CA ILE A 30 0.83 7.52 -6.66
C ILE A 30 1.08 6.10 -7.20
N LEU A 31 0.86 5.90 -8.50
CA LEU A 31 1.11 4.61 -9.14
C LEU A 31 2.59 4.23 -9.06
N SER A 32 3.50 5.18 -9.30
CA SER A 32 4.96 4.95 -9.20
C SER A 32 5.37 4.51 -7.80
N ILE A 33 4.81 5.14 -6.76
CA ILE A 33 5.01 4.73 -5.36
C ILE A 33 4.48 3.31 -5.14
N MET A 34 3.27 3.00 -5.61
CA MET A 34 2.68 1.67 -5.45
C MET A 34 3.52 0.58 -6.12
N LEU A 35 4.00 0.83 -7.35
CA LEU A 35 4.87 -0.08 -8.08
C LEU A 35 6.23 -0.26 -7.37
N GLY A 36 6.77 0.80 -6.75
CA GLY A 36 7.97 0.71 -5.92
C GLY A 36 7.79 -0.19 -4.70
N GLN A 37 6.65 -0.06 -4.00
CA GLN A 37 6.29 -0.94 -2.88
C GLN A 37 6.11 -2.40 -3.35
N LEU A 38 5.44 -2.60 -4.49
CA LEU A 38 5.23 -3.91 -5.10
C LEU A 38 6.57 -4.58 -5.47
N ALA A 39 7.47 -3.86 -6.13
CA ALA A 39 8.79 -4.35 -6.50
C ALA A 39 9.62 -4.79 -5.28
N LYS A 40 9.47 -4.09 -4.15
CA LYS A 40 10.12 -4.48 -2.88
C LYS A 40 9.50 -5.76 -2.31
N ASN A 41 8.18 -5.93 -2.43
CA ASN A 41 7.46 -7.10 -1.92
C ASN A 41 7.59 -8.35 -2.81
N ILE A 42 7.77 -8.22 -4.14
CA ILE A 42 7.94 -9.38 -5.05
C ILE A 42 9.14 -10.25 -4.63
N LYS A 43 10.18 -9.66 -4.05
CA LYS A 43 11.33 -10.39 -3.49
C LYS A 43 10.94 -11.42 -2.42
N MET A 44 9.74 -11.30 -1.87
CA MET A 44 9.19 -12.17 -0.84
C MET A 44 8.23 -13.24 -1.38
N GLY A 45 7.91 -13.22 -2.68
CA GLY A 45 7.01 -14.17 -3.35
C GLY A 45 6.04 -13.50 -4.33
N ILE A 46 5.54 -14.28 -5.29
CA ILE A 46 4.47 -13.86 -6.20
C ILE A 46 3.14 -14.31 -5.61
N GLN A 47 2.30 -13.35 -5.26
CA GLN A 47 0.96 -13.52 -4.70
C GLN A 47 0.16 -12.24 -4.93
N ASP A 48 -1.14 -12.27 -4.67
CA ASP A 48 -1.98 -11.08 -4.72
C ASP A 48 -1.50 -10.04 -3.71
N GLN A 49 -1.46 -8.77 -4.13
CA GLN A 49 -0.99 -7.66 -3.30
C GLN A 49 -1.88 -6.44 -3.40
N GLU A 50 -2.34 -5.99 -2.24
CA GLU A 50 -2.84 -4.67 -2.01
C GLU A 50 -1.71 -3.71 -1.63
N VAL A 51 -1.81 -2.50 -2.16
CA VAL A 51 -0.86 -1.42 -1.87
C VAL A 51 -1.63 -0.15 -1.54
N PHE A 52 -1.24 0.51 -0.45
CA PHE A 52 -1.91 1.70 0.06
C PHE A 52 -0.98 2.90 0.05
N VAL A 53 -1.49 4.01 -0.48
CA VAL A 53 -0.81 5.31 -0.48
C VAL A 53 -1.75 6.35 0.11
N MET A 54 -1.27 7.09 1.10
CA MET A 54 -1.93 8.31 1.53
C MET A 54 -1.53 9.44 0.61
N GLY A 55 -2.42 10.37 0.32
CA GLY A 55 -1.93 11.62 -0.19
C GLY A 55 -2.86 12.80 -0.10
N PHE A 56 -2.29 13.96 -0.40
CA PHE A 56 -2.97 15.25 -0.31
C PHE A 56 -3.11 15.88 -1.69
N HIS A 57 -4.34 16.22 -2.04
CA HIS A 57 -4.66 17.10 -3.16
C HIS A 57 -5.20 18.41 -2.59
N GLY A 58 -4.33 19.44 -2.54
CA GLY A 58 -4.61 20.65 -1.77
C GLY A 58 -4.82 20.33 -0.29
N ILE A 59 -5.97 20.72 0.26
CA ILE A 59 -6.36 20.44 1.66
C ILE A 59 -7.05 19.09 1.87
N TYR A 60 -7.28 18.34 0.79
CA TYR A 60 -8.03 17.09 0.82
C TYR A 60 -7.08 15.90 0.93
N LEU A 61 -7.25 15.12 2.00
CA LEU A 61 -6.56 13.85 2.19
C LEU A 61 -7.33 12.71 1.53
N TYR A 62 -6.65 11.82 0.83
CA TYR A 62 -7.25 10.58 0.32
C TYR A 62 -6.38 9.36 0.69
N ILE A 63 -7.03 8.21 0.73
CA ILE A 63 -6.37 6.91 0.78
C ILE A 63 -6.58 6.26 -0.59
N ALA A 64 -5.48 6.02 -1.30
CA ALA A 64 -5.45 5.26 -2.54
C ALA A 64 -5.15 3.79 -2.24
N ARG A 65 -5.88 2.88 -2.89
CA ARG A 65 -5.69 1.43 -2.86
C ARG A 65 -5.49 0.93 -4.28
N GLY A 66 -4.34 0.31 -4.54
CA GLY A 66 -4.11 -0.53 -5.71
C GLY A 66 -4.23 -2.00 -5.33
N PHE A 67 -4.86 -2.81 -6.19
CA PHE A 67 -4.90 -4.26 -6.04
C PHE A 67 -4.26 -4.92 -7.27
N PHE A 68 -3.17 -5.65 -7.03
CA PHE A 68 -2.36 -6.27 -8.07
C PHE A 68 -2.40 -7.78 -7.88
N THR A 69 -2.97 -8.50 -8.84
CA THR A 69 -3.05 -9.96 -8.76
C THR A 69 -1.69 -10.60 -9.03
N ALA A 70 -1.47 -11.80 -8.48
CA ALA A 70 -0.32 -12.63 -8.72
C ALA A 70 -0.06 -12.82 -10.22
N ASP A 71 -1.13 -12.97 -11.02
CA ASP A 71 -1.06 -13.12 -12.46
C ASP A 71 -0.52 -11.86 -13.15
N VAL A 72 -1.03 -10.68 -12.79
CA VAL A 72 -0.55 -9.39 -13.32
C VAL A 72 0.93 -9.20 -12.95
N ILE A 73 1.26 -9.42 -11.68
CA ILE A 73 2.63 -9.32 -11.16
C ILE A 73 3.57 -10.25 -11.93
N SER A 74 3.19 -11.51 -12.08
CA SER A 74 3.99 -12.53 -12.78
C SER A 74 4.19 -12.18 -14.25
N ARG A 75 3.12 -11.76 -14.95
CA ARG A 75 3.20 -11.34 -16.35
C ARG A 75 4.12 -10.14 -16.52
N VAL A 76 3.95 -9.09 -15.73
CA VAL A 76 4.76 -7.87 -15.82
C VAL A 76 6.22 -8.17 -15.50
N HIS A 77 6.47 -9.03 -14.50
CA HIS A 77 7.83 -9.44 -14.16
C HIS A 77 8.52 -10.22 -15.28
N LEU A 78 7.79 -11.11 -15.97
CA LEU A 78 8.36 -11.97 -17.03
C LEU A 78 8.45 -11.30 -18.40
N LYS A 79 7.47 -10.47 -18.75
CA LYS A 79 7.27 -9.95 -20.12
C LYS A 79 7.37 -8.42 -20.21
N GLY A 80 7.53 -7.74 -19.08
CA GLY A 80 7.39 -6.28 -19.00
C GLY A 80 5.93 -5.84 -18.98
N LEU A 81 5.71 -4.53 -18.87
CA LEU A 81 4.38 -3.92 -18.85
C LEU A 81 3.88 -3.75 -20.30
N PRO A 82 2.78 -4.41 -20.71
CA PRO A 82 2.22 -4.18 -22.05
C PRO A 82 1.56 -2.81 -22.13
N GLU A 83 1.50 -2.23 -23.33
CA GLU A 83 0.98 -0.87 -23.57
C GLU A 83 -0.49 -0.69 -23.14
N ASN A 84 -1.25 -1.79 -23.07
CA ASN A 84 -2.67 -1.79 -22.71
C ASN A 84 -2.95 -2.46 -21.35
N GLU A 85 -1.96 -2.52 -20.44
CA GLU A 85 -2.25 -2.99 -19.08
C GLU A 85 -2.95 -1.88 -18.30
N ASP A 86 -4.18 -2.15 -17.88
CA ASP A 86 -4.94 -1.26 -17.02
C ASP A 86 -4.81 -1.68 -15.56
N PHE A 87 -4.59 -0.71 -14.67
CA PHE A 87 -4.59 -0.91 -13.23
C PHE A 87 -5.76 -0.18 -12.58
N ASP A 88 -6.56 -0.90 -11.79
CA ASP A 88 -7.64 -0.29 -11.01
C ASP A 88 -7.09 0.34 -9.73
N LEU A 89 -7.14 1.67 -9.67
CA LEU A 89 -6.80 2.46 -8.50
C LEU A 89 -8.06 3.01 -7.87
N LYS A 90 -8.32 2.62 -6.62
CA LYS A 90 -9.47 3.10 -5.85
C LYS A 90 -9.03 4.20 -4.90
N PHE A 91 -9.78 5.28 -4.88
CA PHE A 91 -9.57 6.39 -3.97
C PHE A 91 -10.75 6.49 -3.03
N THR A 92 -10.50 6.83 -1.77
CA THR A 92 -11.57 7.36 -0.91
C THR A 92 -12.05 8.70 -1.47
N HIS A 93 -13.21 9.16 -0.99
CA HIS A 93 -13.49 10.59 -1.07
C HIS A 93 -12.36 11.38 -0.37
N GLY A 94 -12.14 12.62 -0.82
CA GLY A 94 -11.16 13.51 -0.23
C GLY A 94 -11.67 14.09 1.08
N TYR A 95 -10.95 13.90 2.17
CA TYR A 95 -11.30 14.44 3.49
C TYR A 95 -10.66 15.83 3.66
N ASN A 96 -11.47 16.86 3.82
CA ASN A 96 -10.98 18.17 4.24
C ASN A 96 -10.74 18.17 5.75
N LEU A 97 -9.49 18.04 6.17
CA LEU A 97 -9.13 17.92 7.59
C LEU A 97 -9.43 19.17 8.43
N SER A 98 -9.78 20.29 7.80
CA SER A 98 -10.22 21.51 8.49
C SER A 98 -11.68 21.41 8.96
N LEU A 99 -12.45 20.47 8.41
CA LEU A 99 -13.84 20.23 8.81
C LEU A 99 -13.88 19.10 9.85
N LYS A 100 -14.61 19.31 10.94
CA LYS A 100 -14.68 18.37 12.06
C LYS A 100 -15.17 16.98 11.64
N ASP A 101 -16.19 16.93 10.79
CA ASP A 101 -16.82 15.67 10.37
C ASP A 101 -15.89 14.89 9.44
N ASP A 102 -15.25 15.57 8.49
CA ASP A 102 -14.25 14.96 7.60
C ASP A 102 -13.02 14.51 8.39
N TRP A 103 -12.58 15.28 9.38
CA TRP A 103 -11.49 14.87 10.26
C TRP A 103 -11.84 13.56 10.99
N ALA A 104 -13.05 13.47 11.56
CA ALA A 104 -13.50 12.26 12.24
C ALA A 104 -13.61 11.07 11.27
N ALA A 105 -14.12 11.30 10.06
CA ALA A 105 -14.21 10.29 9.01
C ALA A 105 -12.82 9.81 8.54
N ALA A 106 -11.86 10.72 8.37
CA ALA A 106 -10.48 10.41 8.03
C ALA A 106 -9.81 9.56 9.12
N MET A 107 -9.94 9.96 10.39
CA MET A 107 -9.40 9.18 11.51
C MET A 107 -10.03 7.80 11.60
N HIS A 108 -11.33 7.69 11.35
CA HIS A 108 -12.01 6.40 11.29
C HIS A 108 -11.47 5.53 10.14
N ALA A 109 -11.29 6.08 8.94
CA ALA A 109 -10.71 5.39 7.80
C ALA A 109 -9.27 4.89 8.11
N PHE A 110 -8.44 5.73 8.74
CA PHE A 110 -7.10 5.32 9.17
C PHE A 110 -7.12 4.21 10.20
N SER A 111 -7.96 4.33 11.23
CA SER A 111 -8.05 3.30 12.26
C SER A 111 -8.43 1.94 11.66
N ARG A 112 -9.30 1.93 10.64
CA ARG A 112 -9.68 0.72 9.91
C ARG A 112 -8.54 0.19 9.03
N LEU A 113 -7.81 1.08 8.35
CA LEU A 113 -6.66 0.70 7.55
C LEU A 113 -5.57 0.07 8.43
N PHE A 114 -5.18 0.73 9.53
CA PHE A 114 -4.20 0.15 10.46
C PHE A 114 -4.66 -1.17 11.05
N ARG A 115 -5.93 -1.27 11.45
CA ARG A 115 -6.50 -2.54 11.93
C ARG A 115 -6.43 -3.63 10.87
N TYR A 116 -6.69 -3.28 9.61
CA TYR A 116 -6.60 -4.22 8.50
C TYR A 116 -5.15 -4.69 8.30
N LEU A 117 -4.20 -3.75 8.18
CA LEU A 117 -2.78 -4.05 8.00
C LEU A 117 -2.20 -4.94 9.12
N LEU A 118 -2.66 -4.75 10.35
CA LEU A 118 -2.13 -5.46 11.52
C LEU A 118 -2.87 -6.75 11.87
N ASN A 119 -3.94 -7.12 11.15
CA ASN A 119 -4.76 -8.28 11.54
C ASN A 119 -4.27 -9.64 11.04
N GLY A 120 -3.14 -9.70 10.33
CA GLY A 120 -2.59 -10.97 9.77
C GLY A 120 -3.26 -11.48 8.49
N ARG A 121 -4.34 -10.84 8.03
CA ARG A 121 -5.06 -11.16 6.80
C ARG A 121 -4.86 -10.12 5.70
N ALA A 122 -4.02 -9.11 5.94
CA ALA A 122 -3.72 -8.12 4.95
C ALA A 122 -3.02 -8.78 3.76
N GLU A 123 -3.50 -8.50 2.55
CA GLU A 123 -2.85 -8.91 1.29
C GLU A 123 -1.67 -7.99 0.98
N VAL A 124 -0.78 -7.77 1.94
CA VAL A 124 0.41 -6.94 1.78
C VAL A 124 1.62 -7.85 1.98
N GLY A 125 2.38 -8.10 0.90
CA GLY A 125 3.41 -9.15 0.89
C GLY A 125 4.38 -9.10 2.08
N ALA A 126 4.89 -7.91 2.41
CA ALA A 126 5.78 -7.73 3.56
C ALA A 126 5.13 -8.08 4.92
N LEU A 127 3.84 -7.80 5.09
CA LEU A 127 3.14 -8.09 6.34
C LEU A 127 2.84 -9.58 6.50
N GLN A 128 2.47 -10.25 5.40
CA GLN A 128 2.20 -11.68 5.43
C GLN A 128 3.44 -12.46 5.86
N VAL A 129 4.61 -12.18 5.28
CA VAL A 129 5.85 -12.89 5.66
C VAL A 129 6.24 -12.63 7.12
N ASN A 130 6.18 -11.38 7.59
CA ASN A 130 6.54 -11.05 8.97
C ASN A 130 5.59 -11.68 10.01
N LEU A 131 4.28 -11.72 9.73
CA LEU A 131 3.30 -12.29 10.66
C LEU A 131 3.34 -13.82 10.68
N HIS A 132 3.54 -14.48 9.54
CA HIS A 132 3.77 -15.93 9.50
C HIS A 132 5.07 -16.30 10.24
N ARG A 133 6.14 -15.53 10.05
CA ARG A 133 7.40 -15.73 10.76
C ARG A 133 7.24 -15.61 12.28
N ASN A 134 6.48 -14.64 12.77
CA ASN A 134 6.19 -14.49 14.19
C ASN A 134 5.32 -15.64 14.76
N ALA A 135 4.40 -16.19 13.95
CA ALA A 135 3.64 -17.39 14.32
C ALA A 135 4.55 -18.63 14.44
N ASP A 136 5.51 -18.80 13.53
CA ASP A 136 6.47 -19.92 13.57
C ASP A 136 7.43 -19.84 14.77
N TYR A 137 7.79 -18.64 15.21
CA TYR A 137 8.59 -18.44 16.43
C TYR A 137 7.81 -18.69 17.71
N THR A 138 6.50 -18.39 17.73
CA THR A 138 5.64 -18.64 18.90
C THR A 138 5.18 -20.10 19.01
N GLY A 139 5.12 -20.83 17.89
CA GLY A 139 4.83 -22.27 17.84
C GLY A 139 6.00 -23.21 18.18
N LYS A 140 7.22 -22.67 18.38
CA LYS A 140 8.43 -23.43 18.76
C LYS A 140 8.90 -23.18 20.20
N GLY A 141 8.05 -22.62 21.05
CA GLY A 141 8.31 -22.49 22.48
C GLY A 141 7.89 -23.75 23.25
N VAL A 142 8.90 -24.55 23.64
CA VAL A 142 8.98 -25.58 24.72
C VAL A 142 7.69 -26.31 25.11
#